data_AF-A0AAC8XJS3-F1
#
_entry.id   AF-A0AAC8XJS3-F1
#
_cell.length_a   1.000
_cell.length_b   1.000
_cell.length_c   1.000
_cell.angle_alpha   90.00
_cell.angle_beta   90.00
_cell.angle_gamma   90.00
#
_symmetry.space_group_name_H-M   'P 1'
#
loop_
_entity.id
_entity.type
_entity.pdbx_description
1 polymer ?
#
loop_
_entity_poly.entity_id
_entity_poly.type
_entity_poly.pdbx_seq_one_letter_code
_entity_poly.pdbx_strand_id
1 'polypeptide(L)'
;MSLNKKLVEFRKKIKANHTKVITSIIGDHSVNICIFCGENENLTREHVIPQWVYDRCTKRTFITTTNKNAQTYNKTAVPACQNCNNSILGELERFLTHKFNEVDLQSQYFTDDEINKIILWLEIIEYKFHVLDLRRNLNKVQGSEYIPYIGKMPIAMFQGPMDQSPSKVFSNLRNALKTLSVKSKAVKHNSLCILRTTNPDFHFFHSTNNFIFIELAQYNVAFFYFYKQVFSSSDEAATLAKEIVQKEYSGTGT
;
A
#
# COMPACT_ATOMS: atom_id res chain seq x y z
N MET A 1 17.89 11.16 -15.47
CA MET A 1 17.32 12.16 -14.53
C MET A 1 17.39 11.56 -13.13
N SER A 2 17.82 12.31 -12.11
CA SER A 2 17.90 11.78 -10.73
C SER A 2 16.52 11.46 -10.14
N LEU A 3 16.46 10.47 -9.24
CA LEU A 3 15.24 10.05 -8.55
C LEU A 3 14.49 11.25 -7.93
N ASN A 4 15.20 12.16 -7.27
CA ASN A 4 14.57 13.33 -6.65
C ASN A 4 13.82 14.22 -7.66
N LYS A 5 14.38 14.42 -8.86
CA LYS A 5 13.71 15.16 -9.93
C LYS A 5 12.47 14.41 -10.43
N LYS A 6 12.57 13.08 -10.60
CA LYS A 6 11.43 12.22 -10.96
C LYS A 6 10.30 12.27 -9.93
N LEU A 7 10.63 12.24 -8.63
CA LEU A 7 9.64 12.35 -7.56
C LEU A 7 8.98 13.74 -7.49
N VAL A 8 9.71 14.81 -7.86
CA VAL A 8 9.09 16.14 -8.00
C VAL A 8 8.10 16.17 -9.16
N GLU A 9 8.49 15.62 -10.32
CA GLU A 9 7.60 15.50 -11.48
C GLU A 9 6.35 14.67 -11.14
N PHE A 10 6.53 13.53 -10.46
CA PHE A 10 5.44 12.67 -10.01
C PHE A 10 4.40 13.43 -9.19
N ARG A 11 4.85 14.17 -8.16
CA ARG A 11 3.97 14.97 -7.31
C ARG A 11 3.25 16.06 -8.11
N LYS A 12 3.92 16.70 -9.06
CA LYS A 12 3.30 17.71 -9.95
C LYS A 12 2.21 17.08 -10.82
N LYS A 13 2.48 15.93 -11.42
CA LYS A 13 1.50 15.19 -12.24
C LYS A 13 0.27 14.78 -11.44
N ILE A 14 0.47 14.27 -10.22
CA ILE A 14 -0.64 13.92 -9.32
C ILE A 14 -1.47 15.15 -8.98
N LYS A 15 -0.85 16.28 -8.60
CA LYS A 15 -1.60 17.51 -8.26
C LYS A 15 -2.41 18.03 -9.43
N ALA A 16 -1.81 18.09 -10.61
CA ALA A 16 -2.46 18.61 -11.81
C ALA A 16 -3.66 17.74 -12.26
N ASN A 17 -3.58 16.43 -12.04
CA ASN A 17 -4.58 15.47 -12.52
C ASN A 17 -5.44 14.84 -11.42
N HIS A 18 -5.33 15.30 -10.17
CA HIS A 18 -5.99 14.68 -9.02
C HIS A 18 -7.50 14.54 -9.23
N THR A 19 -8.18 15.64 -9.57
CA THR A 19 -9.62 15.63 -9.81
C THR A 19 -9.98 14.70 -10.95
N LYS A 20 -9.29 14.78 -12.10
CA LYS A 20 -9.53 13.93 -13.28
C LYS A 20 -9.45 12.45 -12.92
N VAL A 21 -8.38 12.03 -12.24
CA VAL A 21 -8.16 10.64 -11.83
C VAL A 21 -9.29 10.16 -10.92
N ILE A 22 -9.57 10.93 -9.87
CA ILE A 22 -10.59 10.58 -8.87
C ILE A 22 -11.98 10.49 -9.49
N THR A 23 -12.40 11.48 -10.27
CA THR A 23 -13.74 11.49 -10.86
C THR A 23 -13.91 10.36 -11.85
N SER A 24 -12.86 10.04 -12.63
CA SER A 24 -12.88 8.92 -13.57
C SER A 24 -13.01 7.58 -12.83
N ILE A 25 -12.20 7.33 -11.80
CA ILE A 25 -12.24 6.08 -11.04
C ILE A 25 -13.55 5.93 -10.27
N ILE A 26 -14.11 7.01 -9.73
CA ILE A 26 -15.40 6.96 -9.02
C ILE A 26 -16.57 6.76 -9.99
N GLY A 27 -16.55 7.43 -11.15
CA GLY A 27 -17.60 7.32 -12.16
C GLY A 27 -17.64 5.95 -12.84
N ASP A 28 -16.47 5.37 -13.08
CA ASP A 28 -16.33 4.00 -13.58
C ASP A 28 -15.12 3.34 -12.89
N HIS A 29 -15.38 2.41 -11.96
CA HIS A 29 -14.31 1.72 -11.24
C HIS A 29 -13.41 0.90 -12.18
N SER A 30 -13.94 0.45 -13.31
CA SER A 30 -13.21 -0.33 -14.32
C SER A 30 -12.42 0.50 -15.32
N VAL A 31 -12.51 1.84 -15.23
CA VAL A 31 -11.91 2.78 -16.18
C VAL A 31 -10.42 2.47 -16.41
N ASN A 32 -10.01 2.41 -17.67
CA ASN A 32 -8.64 2.09 -18.04
C ASN A 32 -7.82 3.37 -18.23
N ILE A 33 -7.38 3.96 -17.12
CA ILE A 33 -6.45 5.09 -17.06
C ILE A 33 -5.33 4.80 -16.06
N CYS A 34 -4.22 5.50 -16.18
CA CYS A 34 -3.17 5.52 -15.17
C CYS A 34 -3.74 6.06 -13.86
N ILE A 35 -3.71 5.24 -12.81
CA ILE A 35 -4.26 5.61 -11.50
C ILE A 35 -3.50 6.77 -10.83
N PHE A 36 -2.33 7.17 -11.33
CA PHE A 36 -1.55 8.26 -10.74
C PHE A 36 -1.74 9.60 -11.47
N CYS A 37 -1.74 9.58 -12.81
CA CYS A 37 -1.74 10.81 -13.62
C CYS A 37 -2.91 10.92 -14.61
N GLY A 38 -3.75 9.89 -14.74
CA GLY A 38 -4.92 9.92 -15.63
C GLY A 38 -4.60 9.87 -17.12
N GLU A 39 -3.38 9.46 -17.49
CA GLU A 39 -3.02 9.07 -18.85
C GLU A 39 -3.84 7.85 -19.28
N ASN A 40 -4.28 7.79 -20.54
CA ASN A 40 -5.04 6.66 -21.08
C ASN A 40 -4.24 5.86 -22.13
N GLU A 41 -3.09 6.38 -22.56
CA GLU A 41 -2.20 5.71 -23.51
C GLU A 41 -1.04 4.97 -22.82
N ASN A 42 -0.51 3.95 -23.50
CA ASN A 42 0.68 3.19 -23.07
C ASN A 42 0.59 2.68 -21.62
N LEU A 43 -0.59 2.16 -21.27
CA LEU A 43 -0.86 1.60 -19.96
C LEU A 43 -0.14 0.26 -19.79
N THR A 44 0.41 0.09 -18.59
CA THR A 44 1.07 -1.11 -18.10
C THR A 44 0.32 -1.65 -16.90
N ARG A 45 0.68 -2.87 -16.50
CA ARG A 45 0.16 -3.51 -15.29
C ARG A 45 1.10 -3.23 -14.14
N GLU A 46 0.75 -2.26 -13.29
CA GLU A 46 1.53 -1.96 -12.10
C GLU A 46 1.11 -2.87 -10.95
N HIS A 47 2.07 -3.54 -10.32
CA HIS A 47 1.78 -4.44 -9.21
C HIS A 47 1.37 -3.67 -7.96
N VAL A 48 0.32 -4.16 -7.28
CA VAL A 48 -0.14 -3.56 -6.01
C VAL A 48 0.92 -3.70 -4.92
N ILE A 49 1.42 -4.93 -4.75
CA ILE A 49 2.62 -5.22 -3.96
C ILE A 49 3.74 -5.60 -4.94
N PRO A 50 4.90 -4.92 -4.92
CA PRO A 50 6.00 -5.24 -5.82
C PRO A 50 6.48 -6.69 -5.68
N GLN A 51 6.87 -7.32 -6.79
CA GLN A 51 7.21 -8.75 -6.78
C GLN A 51 8.42 -9.11 -5.92
N TRP A 52 9.37 -8.18 -5.77
CA TRP A 52 10.57 -8.35 -4.98
C TRP A 52 10.29 -8.40 -3.47
N VAL A 53 9.12 -7.92 -3.02
CA VAL A 53 8.73 -7.92 -1.60
C VAL A 53 8.54 -9.33 -1.07
N TYR A 54 8.08 -10.27 -1.90
CA TYR A 54 7.77 -11.65 -1.52
C TYR A 54 8.61 -12.69 -2.30
N ASP A 55 9.77 -12.28 -2.83
CA ASP A 55 10.71 -13.09 -3.62
C ASP A 55 10.02 -13.97 -4.69
N ARG A 56 9.00 -13.41 -5.36
CA ARG A 56 8.19 -14.13 -6.37
C ARG A 56 7.59 -15.45 -5.86
N CYS A 57 7.53 -15.71 -4.56
CA CYS A 57 6.98 -16.92 -3.99
C CYS A 57 5.47 -17.00 -4.23
N THR A 58 5.07 -17.73 -5.27
CA THR A 58 3.68 -17.83 -5.71
C THR A 58 2.80 -18.71 -4.82
N LYS A 59 3.37 -19.37 -3.81
CA LYS A 59 2.69 -20.29 -2.90
C LYS A 59 2.06 -19.61 -1.68
N ARG A 60 2.37 -18.34 -1.40
CA ARG A 60 1.83 -17.62 -0.23
C ARG A 60 0.55 -16.90 -0.58
N THR A 61 -0.52 -17.34 0.05
CA THR A 61 -1.83 -16.71 -0.01
C THR A 61 -1.91 -15.63 1.07
N PHE A 62 -2.43 -14.46 0.70
CA PHE A 62 -2.68 -13.39 1.67
C PHE A 62 -4.13 -13.48 2.09
N ILE A 63 -4.40 -13.59 3.38
CA ILE A 63 -5.76 -13.60 3.88
C ILE A 63 -6.18 -12.15 4.05
N THR A 64 -7.17 -11.70 3.29
CA THR A 64 -7.79 -10.39 3.57
C THR A 64 -8.79 -10.55 4.70
N THR A 65 -8.77 -9.61 5.65
CA THR A 65 -9.69 -9.60 6.79
C THR A 65 -11.16 -9.55 6.37
N THR A 66 -11.45 -8.98 5.20
CA THR A 66 -12.82 -8.72 4.71
C THR A 66 -13.52 -9.95 4.17
N ASN A 67 -12.80 -10.89 3.55
CA ASN A 67 -13.42 -12.07 2.94
C ASN A 67 -12.98 -13.39 3.56
N LYS A 68 -12.01 -13.39 4.50
CA LYS A 68 -11.31 -14.59 5.00
C LYS A 68 -10.79 -15.52 3.89
N ASN A 69 -10.81 -15.05 2.64
CA ASN A 69 -10.41 -15.79 1.47
C ASN A 69 -8.96 -15.45 1.19
N ALA A 70 -8.15 -16.50 1.10
CA ALA A 70 -6.80 -16.46 0.56
C ALA A 70 -6.81 -15.81 -0.84
N GLN A 71 -6.34 -14.57 -0.95
CA GLN A 71 -6.13 -13.90 -2.23
C GLN A 71 -4.64 -13.88 -2.56
N THR A 72 -4.29 -14.37 -3.75
CA THR A 72 -2.91 -14.30 -4.23
C THR A 72 -2.67 -12.89 -4.81
N TYR A 73 -1.98 -12.04 -4.06
CA TYR A 73 -1.63 -10.68 -4.55
C TYR A 73 -0.54 -10.68 -5.62
N ASN A 74 0.15 -11.81 -5.83
CA ASN A 74 1.24 -11.94 -6.80
C ASN A 74 0.87 -11.54 -8.24
N LYS A 75 -0.40 -11.72 -8.65
CA LYS A 75 -0.90 -11.34 -9.98
C LYS A 75 -1.70 -10.04 -9.98
N THR A 76 -1.80 -9.40 -8.83
CA THR A 76 -2.70 -8.27 -8.63
C THR A 76 -2.03 -7.00 -9.10
N ALA A 77 -2.67 -6.36 -10.09
CA ALA A 77 -2.14 -5.17 -10.73
C ALA A 77 -3.25 -4.16 -11.02
N VAL A 78 -2.85 -2.90 -11.12
CA VAL A 78 -3.67 -1.73 -11.42
C VAL A 78 -3.08 -1.02 -12.64
N PRO A 79 -3.89 -0.30 -13.43
CA PRO A 79 -3.41 0.37 -14.63
C PRO A 79 -2.51 1.57 -14.28
N ALA A 80 -1.33 1.63 -14.86
CA ALA A 80 -0.41 2.77 -14.74
C ALA A 80 0.33 2.98 -16.05
N CYS A 81 0.54 4.23 -16.47
CA CYS A 81 1.33 4.49 -17.67
C CYS A 81 2.81 4.14 -17.45
N GLN A 82 3.53 3.87 -18.54
CA GLN A 82 4.97 3.52 -18.49
C GLN A 82 5.81 4.54 -17.72
N ASN A 83 5.48 5.83 -17.78
CA ASN A 83 6.22 6.86 -17.07
C ASN A 83 6.05 6.75 -15.55
N CYS A 84 4.81 6.60 -15.05
CA CYS A 84 4.58 6.43 -13.63
C CYS A 84 5.15 5.10 -13.12
N ASN A 85 4.85 4.00 -13.82
CA ASN A 85 5.28 2.66 -13.42
C ASN A 85 6.81 2.49 -13.60
N ASN A 86 7.26 2.31 -14.84
CA ASN A 86 8.63 1.84 -15.11
C ASN A 86 9.69 2.92 -14.81
N SER A 87 9.38 4.19 -15.06
CA SER A 87 10.37 5.27 -14.93
C SER A 87 10.45 5.82 -13.51
N ILE A 88 9.32 6.13 -12.87
CA ILE A 88 9.30 6.78 -11.55
C ILE A 88 9.28 5.74 -10.43
N LEU A 89 8.25 4.89 -10.36
CA LEU A 89 8.09 3.89 -9.31
C LEU A 89 9.21 2.84 -9.38
N GLY A 90 9.53 2.35 -10.57
CA GLY A 90 10.65 1.43 -10.78
C GLY A 90 12.01 2.00 -10.39
N GLU A 91 12.22 3.32 -10.41
CA GLU A 91 13.47 3.92 -9.88
C GLU A 91 13.44 4.10 -8.36
N LEU A 92 12.29 4.45 -7.79
CA LEU A 92 12.10 4.50 -6.34
C LEU A 92 12.37 3.12 -5.71
N GLU A 93 11.79 2.07 -6.28
CA GLU A 93 11.95 0.71 -5.77
C GLU A 93 13.37 0.18 -5.92
N ARG A 94 14.05 0.48 -7.05
CA ARG A 94 15.48 0.14 -7.20
C ARG A 94 16.36 0.85 -6.17
N PHE A 95 16.08 2.12 -5.89
CA PHE A 95 16.79 2.85 -4.85
C PHE A 95 16.56 2.21 -3.47
N LEU A 96 15.31 1.92 -3.11
CA LEU A 96 14.97 1.35 -1.81
C LEU A 96 15.54 -0.05 -1.62
N THR A 97 15.40 -0.93 -2.61
CA THR A 97 15.97 -2.29 -2.55
C THR A 97 17.49 -2.26 -2.42
N HIS A 98 18.18 -1.35 -3.12
CA HIS A 98 19.62 -1.16 -2.91
C HIS A 98 19.93 -0.73 -1.47
N LYS A 99 19.19 0.22 -0.90
CA LYS A 99 19.36 0.63 0.50
C LYS A 99 19.05 -0.45 1.51
N PHE A 100 18.06 -1.29 1.25
CA PHE A 100 17.74 -2.42 2.13
C PHE A 100 18.82 -3.52 2.09
N ASN A 101 19.56 -3.65 1.00
CA ASN A 101 20.72 -4.56 0.93
C ASN A 101 21.96 -4.02 1.65
N GLU A 102 22.13 -2.69 1.69
CA GLU A 102 23.31 -2.06 2.31
C GLU A 102 23.16 -1.85 3.82
N VAL A 103 21.93 -1.67 4.30
CA VAL A 103 21.68 -1.31 5.69
C VAL A 103 21.91 -2.51 6.63
N ASP A 104 22.66 -2.26 7.68
CA ASP A 104 22.67 -3.10 8.88
C ASP A 104 22.08 -2.30 10.03
N LEU A 105 20.84 -2.61 10.41
CA LEU A 105 20.12 -1.91 11.47
C LEU A 105 20.78 -2.03 12.85
N GLN A 106 21.81 -2.87 13.02
CA GLN A 106 22.62 -2.88 14.24
C GLN A 106 23.63 -1.72 14.31
N SER A 107 24.12 -1.27 13.16
CA SER A 107 25.23 -0.33 13.06
C SER A 107 24.83 1.01 12.43
N GLN A 108 23.82 1.01 11.56
CA GLN A 108 23.36 2.19 10.84
C GLN A 108 21.84 2.22 10.72
N TYR A 109 21.27 3.40 10.92
CA TYR A 109 19.86 3.67 10.67
C TYR A 109 19.68 4.43 9.34
N PHE A 110 18.46 4.40 8.80
CA PHE A 110 18.12 5.16 7.59
C PHE A 110 18.15 6.66 7.86
N THR A 111 18.58 7.42 6.86
CA THR A 111 18.52 8.89 6.86
C THR A 111 17.07 9.38 6.70
N ASP A 112 16.79 10.61 7.12
CA ASP A 112 15.47 11.26 6.94
C ASP A 112 14.97 11.23 5.48
N ASP A 113 15.88 11.35 4.52
CA ASP A 113 15.56 11.33 3.09
C ASP A 113 15.18 9.92 2.62
N GLU A 114 15.81 8.88 3.17
CA GLU A 114 15.46 7.48 2.94
C GLU A 114 14.14 7.13 3.63
N ILE A 115 13.94 7.55 4.88
CA ILE A 115 12.67 7.40 5.61
C ILE A 115 11.52 8.05 4.85
N ASN A 116 11.71 9.26 4.32
CA ASN A 116 10.72 9.93 3.47
C ASN A 116 10.34 9.12 2.23
N LYS A 117 11.32 8.41 1.63
CA LYS A 117 11.09 7.54 0.45
C LYS A 117 10.41 6.24 0.82
N ILE A 118 10.75 5.64 1.97
CA ILE A 118 10.08 4.45 2.51
C ILE A 118 8.60 4.78 2.80
N ILE A 119 8.33 5.89 3.49
CA ILE A 119 6.96 6.32 3.76
C ILE A 119 6.19 6.55 2.45
N LEU A 120 6.78 7.25 1.48
CA LEU A 120 6.14 7.45 0.18
C LEU A 120 5.81 6.11 -0.51
N TRP A 121 6.72 5.15 -0.47
CA TRP A 121 6.50 3.82 -1.03
C TRP A 121 5.36 3.07 -0.35
N LEU A 122 5.28 3.09 0.98
CA LEU A 122 4.18 2.49 1.75
C LEU A 122 2.83 3.17 1.45
N GLU A 123 2.80 4.49 1.32
CA GLU A 123 1.59 5.23 0.94
C GLU A 123 1.16 4.95 -0.51
N ILE A 124 2.11 4.72 -1.42
CA ILE A 124 1.81 4.28 -2.79
C ILE A 124 1.12 2.91 -2.75
N ILE A 125 1.61 1.97 -1.94
CA ILE A 125 0.99 0.65 -1.78
C ILE A 125 -0.46 0.81 -1.28
N GLU A 126 -0.69 1.64 -0.27
CA GLU A 126 -2.04 1.92 0.24
C GLU A 126 -2.98 2.47 -0.83
N TYR A 127 -2.50 3.45 -1.61
CA TYR A 127 -3.29 4.02 -2.68
C TYR A 127 -3.66 2.96 -3.73
N LYS A 128 -2.72 2.07 -4.07
CA LYS A 128 -2.97 0.95 -4.99
C LYS A 128 -4.03 -0.01 -4.41
N PHE A 129 -4.03 -0.29 -3.11
CA PHE A 129 -5.08 -1.07 -2.45
C PHE A 129 -6.46 -0.42 -2.57
N HIS A 130 -6.57 0.89 -2.30
CA HIS A 130 -7.84 1.60 -2.47
C HIS A 130 -8.42 1.48 -3.89
N VAL A 131 -7.58 1.61 -4.91
CA VAL A 131 -8.04 1.48 -6.30
C VAL A 131 -8.39 0.03 -6.63
N LEU A 132 -7.59 -0.92 -6.16
CA LEU A 132 -7.84 -2.33 -6.36
C LEU A 132 -9.17 -2.78 -5.75
N ASP A 133 -9.45 -2.37 -4.52
CA ASP A 133 -10.64 -2.80 -3.78
C ASP A 133 -11.92 -2.17 -4.33
N LEU A 134 -11.81 -1.02 -5.00
CA LEU A 134 -12.90 -0.46 -5.81
C LEU A 134 -13.12 -1.22 -7.12
N ARG A 135 -12.06 -1.76 -7.71
CA ARG A 135 -12.09 -2.54 -8.96
C ARG A 135 -12.54 -3.97 -8.79
N ARG A 136 -12.38 -4.53 -7.58
CA ARG A 136 -12.78 -5.89 -7.27
C ARG A 136 -14.20 -5.92 -6.74
N ASN A 137 -15.00 -6.81 -7.30
CA ASN A 137 -16.31 -7.11 -6.74
C ASN A 137 -16.19 -8.11 -5.59
N LEU A 138 -17.17 -8.09 -4.69
CA LEU A 138 -17.33 -9.14 -3.70
C LEU A 138 -17.63 -10.48 -4.36
N ASN A 139 -16.67 -11.39 -4.26
CA ASN A 139 -16.95 -12.80 -4.53
C ASN A 139 -17.76 -13.38 -3.36
N LYS A 140 -18.57 -14.40 -3.66
CA LYS A 140 -19.34 -15.16 -2.65
C LYS A 140 -18.43 -15.55 -1.47
N VAL A 141 -18.84 -15.25 -0.24
CA VAL A 141 -18.18 -15.73 0.97
C VAL A 141 -18.43 -17.24 1.09
N GLN A 142 -17.39 -18.02 1.37
CA GLN A 142 -17.52 -19.47 1.48
C GLN A 142 -18.48 -19.82 2.63
N GLY A 143 -19.58 -20.50 2.31
CA GLY A 143 -20.59 -20.93 3.30
C GLY A 143 -21.80 -20.01 3.49
N SER A 144 -21.92 -18.88 2.78
CA SER A 144 -23.11 -18.02 2.84
C SER A 144 -24.02 -18.13 1.61
N GLU A 145 -25.31 -17.80 1.78
CA GLU A 145 -26.22 -17.62 0.65
C GLU A 145 -25.72 -16.47 -0.24
N TYR A 146 -25.67 -16.72 -1.55
CA TYR A 146 -25.22 -15.72 -2.52
C TYR A 146 -26.35 -14.75 -2.81
N ILE A 147 -26.18 -13.49 -2.46
CA ILE A 147 -27.10 -12.41 -2.83
C ILE A 147 -26.58 -11.76 -4.13
N PRO A 148 -27.24 -11.96 -5.29
CA PRO A 148 -26.72 -11.52 -6.59
C PRO A 148 -26.45 -10.01 -6.71
N TYR A 149 -27.18 -9.20 -5.93
CA TYR A 149 -27.00 -7.75 -5.89
C TYR A 149 -25.70 -7.34 -5.20
N ILE A 150 -25.34 -8.01 -4.10
CA ILE A 150 -24.11 -7.73 -3.32
C ILE A 150 -22.86 -8.16 -4.10
N GLY A 151 -22.96 -9.23 -4.89
CA GLY A 151 -21.86 -9.73 -5.73
C GLY A 151 -21.39 -8.76 -6.83
N LYS A 152 -22.12 -7.67 -7.09
CA LYS A 152 -21.73 -6.61 -8.03
C LYS A 152 -21.14 -5.38 -7.34
N MET A 153 -21.15 -5.33 -6.00
CA MET A 153 -20.63 -4.19 -5.25
C MET A 153 -19.12 -4.32 -5.03
N PRO A 154 -18.37 -3.21 -5.03
CA PRO A 154 -16.94 -3.23 -4.76
C PRO A 154 -16.60 -3.72 -3.35
N ILE A 155 -15.52 -4.48 -3.20
CA ILE A 155 -15.02 -4.96 -1.89
C ILE A 155 -14.79 -3.79 -0.94
N ALA A 156 -14.32 -2.65 -1.44
CA ALA A 156 -14.06 -1.45 -0.64
C ALA A 156 -15.28 -0.96 0.16
N MET A 157 -16.50 -1.27 -0.27
CA MET A 157 -17.74 -0.90 0.43
C MET A 157 -17.99 -1.72 1.71
N PHE A 158 -17.22 -2.79 1.90
CA PHE A 158 -17.37 -3.73 3.01
C PHE A 158 -16.10 -3.83 3.86
N GLN A 159 -15.04 -3.10 3.48
CA GLN A 159 -13.80 -3.03 4.25
C GLN A 159 -13.90 -1.94 5.32
N GLY A 160 -14.19 -2.28 6.56
CA GLY A 160 -14.18 -1.30 7.67
C GLY A 160 -15.14 -1.67 8.79
N PRO A 161 -15.31 -0.79 9.79
CA PRO A 161 -16.38 -0.92 10.78
C PRO A 161 -17.75 -0.83 10.09
N MET A 162 -18.81 -1.29 10.76
CA MET A 162 -20.17 -1.37 10.20
C MET A 162 -20.74 -0.04 9.65
N ASP A 163 -20.09 1.10 9.91
CA ASP A 163 -20.52 2.45 9.52
C ASP A 163 -19.87 3.00 8.23
N GLN A 164 -19.09 2.19 7.51
CA GLN A 164 -18.38 2.65 6.31
C GLN A 164 -19.32 2.92 5.13
N SER A 165 -19.64 4.20 4.90
CA SER A 165 -20.41 4.65 3.73
C SER A 165 -19.57 4.75 2.44
N PRO A 166 -20.18 4.65 1.25
CA PRO A 166 -19.49 4.89 -0.03
C PRO A 166 -18.77 6.25 -0.09
N SER A 167 -19.38 7.29 0.49
CA SER A 167 -18.79 8.62 0.62
C SER A 167 -17.47 8.60 1.38
N LYS A 168 -17.37 7.78 2.44
CA LYS A 168 -16.14 7.60 3.21
C LYS A 168 -15.08 6.87 2.40
N VAL A 169 -15.45 5.82 1.67
CA VAL A 169 -14.54 5.08 0.75
C VAL A 169 -13.93 6.04 -0.28
N PHE A 170 -14.76 6.83 -0.94
CA PHE A 170 -14.30 7.80 -1.94
C PHE A 170 -13.46 8.92 -1.33
N SER A 171 -13.79 9.37 -0.12
CA SER A 171 -12.98 10.34 0.62
C SER A 171 -11.60 9.76 0.96
N ASN A 172 -11.53 8.50 1.39
CA ASN A 172 -10.27 7.81 1.66
C ASN A 172 -9.42 7.70 0.38
N LEU A 173 -10.00 7.28 -0.75
CA LEU A 173 -9.32 7.25 -2.06
C LEU A 173 -8.74 8.63 -2.44
N ARG A 174 -9.54 9.70 -2.31
CA ARG A 174 -9.12 11.08 -2.59
C ARG A 174 -7.92 11.48 -1.74
N ASN A 175 -7.99 11.18 -0.44
CA ASN A 175 -6.94 11.51 0.51
C ASN A 175 -5.67 10.71 0.25
N ALA A 176 -5.78 9.42 -0.05
CA ALA A 176 -4.64 8.58 -0.38
C ALA A 176 -3.87 9.12 -1.60
N LEU A 177 -4.55 9.45 -2.70
CA LEU A 177 -3.89 10.07 -3.87
C LEU A 177 -3.29 11.43 -3.53
N LYS A 178 -4.00 12.26 -2.75
CA LYS A 178 -3.52 13.59 -2.34
C LYS A 178 -2.22 13.48 -1.53
N THR A 179 -2.14 12.51 -0.62
CA THR A 179 -0.98 12.27 0.24
C THR A 179 0.29 11.99 -0.56
N LEU A 180 0.19 11.27 -1.69
CA LEU A 180 1.34 11.00 -2.58
C LEU A 180 1.98 12.29 -3.13
N SER A 181 1.20 13.37 -3.22
CA SER A 181 1.68 14.65 -3.73
C SER A 181 2.42 15.52 -2.70
N VAL A 182 2.42 15.11 -1.42
CA VAL A 182 3.09 15.83 -0.33
C VAL A 182 4.60 15.61 -0.41
N LYS A 183 5.37 16.70 -0.33
CA LYS A 183 6.83 16.65 -0.48
C LYS A 183 7.52 16.02 0.73
N SER A 184 7.31 16.60 1.91
CA SER A 184 7.95 16.18 3.15
C SER A 184 7.06 15.17 3.88
N LYS A 185 7.68 14.11 4.42
CA LYS A 185 7.02 13.13 5.28
C LYS A 185 7.54 13.20 6.73
N ALA A 186 8.25 14.26 7.10
CA ALA A 186 8.85 14.43 8.43
C ALA A 186 7.85 14.23 9.59
N VAL A 187 6.63 14.78 9.46
CA VAL A 187 5.56 14.63 10.47
C VAL A 187 5.11 13.17 10.64
N LYS A 188 5.45 12.28 9.71
CA LYS A 188 5.11 10.86 9.70
C LYS A 188 6.26 9.95 10.10
N HIS A 189 7.43 10.50 10.44
CA HIS A 189 8.59 9.69 10.83
C HIS A 189 8.31 8.84 12.06
N ASN A 190 7.73 9.44 13.11
CA ASN A 190 7.34 8.70 14.31
C ASN A 190 6.20 7.69 14.07
N SER A 191 5.48 7.80 12.95
CA SER A 191 4.44 6.84 12.55
C SER A 191 5.00 5.60 11.85
N LEU A 192 6.29 5.59 11.49
CA LEU A 192 6.98 4.47 10.90
C LEU A 192 7.86 3.79 11.95
N CYS A 193 7.54 2.56 12.29
CA CYS A 193 8.43 1.69 13.05
C CYS A 193 9.27 0.88 12.08
N ILE A 194 10.59 1.00 12.19
CA ILE A 194 11.56 0.20 11.44
C ILE A 194 12.17 -0.79 12.43
N LEU A 195 12.01 -2.07 12.13
CA LEU A 195 12.38 -3.16 13.02
C LEU A 195 13.38 -4.06 12.30
N ARG A 196 14.33 -4.61 13.05
CA ARG A 196 15.11 -5.74 12.57
C ARG A 196 14.28 -7.01 12.72
N THR A 197 14.28 -7.86 11.70
CA THR A 197 13.69 -9.20 11.79
C THR A 197 14.76 -10.28 11.61
N THR A 198 14.54 -11.42 12.26
CA THR A 198 15.28 -12.67 12.06
C THR A 198 14.39 -13.78 11.51
N ASN A 199 13.13 -13.47 11.19
CA ASN A 199 12.20 -14.45 10.66
C ASN A 199 12.68 -14.93 9.28
N PRO A 200 12.69 -16.25 9.03
CA PRO A 200 13.07 -16.80 7.72
C PRO A 200 12.02 -16.50 6.65
N ASP A 201 10.80 -16.21 7.09
CA ASP A 201 9.61 -16.11 6.28
C ASP A 201 9.10 -14.66 6.20
N PHE A 202 8.68 -14.28 5.00
CA PHE A 202 7.93 -13.05 4.74
C PHE A 202 6.55 -13.08 5.39
N HIS A 203 6.23 -12.04 6.17
CA HIS A 203 4.91 -11.77 6.70
C HIS A 203 4.39 -10.40 6.25
N PHE A 204 3.10 -10.34 5.96
CA PHE A 204 2.43 -9.13 5.54
C PHE A 204 0.99 -9.14 5.98
N PHE A 205 0.56 -8.03 6.56
CA PHE A 205 -0.84 -7.77 6.83
C PHE A 205 -1.06 -6.26 6.84
N HIS A 206 -2.27 -5.84 6.51
CA HIS A 206 -2.63 -4.43 6.49
C HIS A 206 -4.09 -4.27 6.89
N SER A 207 -4.40 -3.08 7.37
CA SER A 207 -5.76 -2.62 7.59
C SER A 207 -5.92 -1.31 6.84
N THR A 208 -6.73 -1.33 5.79
CA THR A 208 -6.99 -0.18 4.91
C THR A 208 -7.28 1.07 5.75
N ASN A 209 -6.61 2.17 5.46
CA ASN A 209 -6.60 3.46 6.19
C ASN A 209 -5.95 3.49 7.57
N ASN A 210 -5.58 2.36 8.16
CA ASN A 210 -5.09 2.31 9.54
C ASN A 210 -3.58 2.09 9.55
N PHE A 211 -3.13 0.93 9.08
CA PHE A 211 -1.72 0.56 9.11
C PHE A 211 -1.36 -0.49 8.06
N ILE A 212 -0.06 -0.64 7.85
CA ILE A 212 0.56 -1.71 7.05
C ILE A 212 1.76 -2.27 7.79
N PHE A 213 1.89 -3.59 7.77
CA PHE A 213 3.07 -4.32 8.20
C PHE A 213 3.65 -5.09 7.02
N ILE A 214 4.94 -4.86 6.74
CA ILE A 214 5.69 -5.57 5.70
C ILE A 214 7.01 -6.05 6.30
N GLU A 215 7.20 -7.36 6.34
CA GLU A 215 8.44 -7.97 6.79
C GLU A 215 9.27 -8.44 5.60
N LEU A 216 10.41 -7.81 5.34
CA LEU A 216 11.32 -8.15 4.25
C LEU A 216 12.44 -9.06 4.78
N ALA A 217 12.11 -10.33 5.00
CA ALA A 217 13.04 -11.32 5.56
C ALA A 217 14.42 -11.35 4.87
N GLN A 218 14.45 -11.28 3.53
CA GLN A 218 15.70 -11.27 2.73
C GLN A 218 16.64 -10.09 3.03
N TYR A 219 16.12 -9.01 3.63
CA TYR A 219 16.86 -7.80 4.00
C TYR A 219 16.96 -7.64 5.53
N ASN A 220 16.48 -8.60 6.32
CA ASN A 220 16.43 -8.54 7.80
C ASN A 220 15.75 -7.27 8.35
N VAL A 221 14.82 -6.66 7.60
CA VAL A 221 14.07 -5.46 8.00
C VAL A 221 12.57 -5.69 7.92
N ALA A 222 11.83 -5.14 8.87
CA ALA A 222 10.38 -5.04 8.84
C ALA A 222 9.93 -3.59 9.05
N PHE A 223 8.82 -3.23 8.41
CA PHE A 223 8.21 -1.92 8.50
C PHE A 223 6.79 -2.05 9.04
N PHE A 224 6.47 -1.29 10.08
CA PHE A 224 5.10 -1.06 10.52
C PHE A 224 4.80 0.43 10.37
N TYR A 225 3.80 0.79 9.57
CA TYR A 225 3.47 2.19 9.31
C TYR A 225 2.01 2.49 9.58
N PHE A 226 1.75 3.55 10.37
CA PHE A 226 0.41 4.08 10.60
C PHE A 226 0.08 5.19 9.59
N TYR A 227 -0.91 4.95 8.72
CA TYR A 227 -1.25 5.91 7.66
C TYR A 227 -1.81 7.23 8.19
N LYS A 228 -2.73 7.15 9.16
CA LYS A 228 -3.46 8.32 9.67
C LYS A 228 -2.93 8.83 11.00
N GLN A 229 -2.46 7.94 11.88
CA GLN A 229 -1.96 8.33 13.20
C GLN A 229 -0.62 9.04 13.09
N VAL A 230 -0.39 9.99 14.00
CA VAL A 230 0.86 10.73 14.19
C VAL A 230 1.18 10.62 15.67
N PHE A 231 2.44 10.33 15.98
CA PHE A 231 2.89 10.10 17.34
C PHE A 231 3.91 11.15 17.74
N SER A 232 3.89 11.52 19.03
CA SER A 232 4.85 12.46 19.59
C SER A 232 6.24 11.82 19.69
N SER A 233 6.29 10.51 19.90
CA SER A 233 7.52 9.71 20.00
C SER A 233 7.43 8.42 19.16
N SER A 234 8.59 7.90 18.75
CA SER A 234 8.68 6.59 18.08
C SER A 234 8.27 5.43 19.01
N ASP A 235 8.47 5.59 20.33
CA ASP A 235 8.21 4.55 21.32
C ASP A 235 6.72 4.28 21.52
N GLU A 236 5.90 5.34 21.46
CA GLU A 236 4.43 5.21 21.44
C GLU A 236 3.97 4.38 20.25
N ALA A 237 4.47 4.69 19.05
CA ALA A 237 4.12 3.96 17.83
C ALA A 237 4.60 2.50 17.90
N ALA A 238 5.80 2.27 18.41
CA ALA A 238 6.37 0.92 18.56
C ALA A 238 5.57 0.06 19.54
N THR A 239 5.09 0.65 20.65
CA THR A 239 4.27 -0.07 21.64
C THR A 239 2.95 -0.53 21.00
N LEU A 240 2.25 0.37 20.33
CA LEU A 240 0.99 0.04 19.66
C LEU A 240 1.19 -0.95 18.50
N ALA A 241 2.26 -0.78 17.71
CA ALA A 241 2.61 -1.70 16.63
C ALA A 241 2.86 -3.11 17.18
N LYS A 242 3.57 -3.24 18.30
CA LYS A 242 3.85 -4.52 18.96
C LYS A 242 2.58 -5.23 19.40
N GLU A 243 1.63 -4.52 19.99
CA GLU A 243 0.32 -5.08 20.39
C GLU A 243 -0.45 -5.64 19.19
N ILE A 244 -0.48 -4.89 18.07
CA ILE A 244 -1.15 -5.31 16.84
C ILE A 244 -0.45 -6.55 16.25
N VAL A 245 0.87 -6.51 16.11
CA VAL A 245 1.66 -7.64 15.59
C VAL A 245 1.44 -8.89 16.45
N GLN A 246 1.52 -8.79 17.78
CA GLN A 246 1.28 -9.91 18.68
C GLN A 246 -0.11 -10.52 18.50
N LYS A 247 -1.14 -9.69 18.32
CA LYS A 247 -2.50 -10.17 18.10
C LYS A 247 -2.66 -10.93 16.78
N GLU A 248 -2.07 -10.43 15.69
CA GLU A 248 -2.12 -11.08 14.37
C GLU A 248 -1.33 -12.40 14.35
N TYR A 249 -0.17 -12.45 15.01
CA TYR A 249 0.63 -13.68 15.15
C TYR A 249 0.01 -14.70 16.12
N SER A 250 -0.68 -14.26 17.17
CA SER A 250 -1.37 -15.17 18.10
C SER A 250 -2.68 -15.73 17.51
N GLY A 251 -3.36 -14.93 16.68
CA GLY A 251 -4.60 -15.31 16.00
C GLY A 251 -4.43 -16.27 14.83
N THR A 252 -3.20 -16.55 14.40
CA THR A 252 -2.87 -17.58 13.40
C THR A 252 -2.62 -18.96 14.02
N GLY A 253 -2.78 -19.10 15.34
CA GLY A 253 -2.80 -20.38 16.05
C GLY A 253 -4.21 -20.83 16.42
N THR A 254 -4.94 -21.43 15.48
CA THR A 254 -5.94 -22.52 15.69
C THR A 254 -6.54 -22.96 14.36
#